data_AF-A0A3R6XRQ4-F1
#
_entry.id   AF-A0A3R6XRQ4-F1
#
_cell.length_a   1.000
_cell.length_b   1.000
_cell.length_c   1.000
_cell.angle_alpha   90.00
_cell.angle_beta   90.00
_cell.angle_gamma   90.00
#
_symmetry.space_group_name_H-M   'P 1'
#
loop_
_entity.id
_entity.type
_entity.pdbx_description
1 polymer ?
#
loop_
_entity_poly.entity_id
_entity_poly.type
_entity_poly.pdbx_seq_one_letter_code
_entity_poly.pdbx_strand_id
1 'polypeptide(L)'
;MCVLVGLGKCPTGDDPLTLGQVNDVQSVQCAISDAGTFQLSFRGENSPPIPFNAAPTTLQAAIVSMATVTDVTVSYSQPGNGACVGGNVITVTFTQEFGNLPRLQVLDQNLRLNGVTRAGLTPIATKVQNGTKENAVCSNHGTCDGATGVCTCGFGFASSNGYGDPGQRGDCGFVVPWQVVVS
;
A
#
# COMPACT_ATOMS: atom_id res chain seq x y z
N MET A 1 17.60 36.75 1.40
CA MET A 1 17.06 35.57 2.11
C MET A 1 15.94 35.02 1.23
N CYS A 2 16.22 34.01 0.41
CA CYS A 2 15.21 33.36 -0.43
C CYS A 2 14.45 32.39 0.46
N VAL A 3 13.18 32.68 0.76
CA VAL A 3 12.32 31.71 1.44
C VAL A 3 12.01 30.64 0.40
N LEU A 4 12.62 29.46 0.56
CA LEU A 4 12.16 28.24 -0.10
C LEU A 4 10.74 27.98 0.40
N VAL A 5 9.73 28.47 -0.32
CA VAL A 5 8.38 27.96 -0.16
C VAL A 5 8.47 26.51 -0.59
N GLY A 6 8.46 25.58 0.37
CA GLY A 6 8.42 24.16 0.07
C GLY A 6 7.13 23.91 -0.71
N LEU A 7 7.25 23.52 -1.98
CA LEU A 7 6.08 23.13 -2.77
C LEU A 7 5.42 21.93 -2.08
N GLY A 8 4.22 22.13 -1.54
CA GLY A 8 3.43 21.06 -0.98
C GLY A 8 2.97 20.13 -2.10
N LYS A 9 3.24 18.83 -1.99
CA LYS A 9 2.72 17.85 -2.93
C LYS A 9 1.27 17.55 -2.55
N CYS A 10 0.35 17.85 -3.46
CA CYS A 10 -1.06 17.56 -3.23
C CYS A 10 -1.33 16.06 -3.12
N PRO A 11 -2.33 15.68 -2.30
CA PRO A 11 -2.84 14.32 -2.26
C PRO A 11 -3.26 13.83 -3.64
N THR A 12 -3.06 12.54 -3.82
CA THR A 12 -3.55 11.81 -4.98
C THR A 12 -4.60 10.80 -4.53
N GLY A 13 -5.49 10.47 -5.44
CA GLY A 13 -6.59 9.58 -5.15
C GLY A 13 -7.21 9.00 -6.40
N ASP A 14 -8.22 8.20 -6.13
CA ASP A 14 -9.02 7.50 -7.12
C ASP A 14 -10.12 8.42 -7.65
N ASP A 15 -10.42 8.36 -8.94
CA ASP A 15 -11.59 9.05 -9.49
C ASP A 15 -12.84 8.23 -9.12
N PRO A 16 -13.79 8.77 -8.34
CA PRO A 16 -14.95 7.98 -7.92
C PRO A 16 -15.92 7.63 -9.05
N LEU A 17 -15.73 8.18 -10.26
CA LEU A 17 -16.60 7.96 -11.41
C LEU A 17 -16.09 6.84 -12.34
N THR A 18 -14.90 6.31 -12.10
CA THR A 18 -14.35 5.14 -12.81
C THR A 18 -14.78 3.88 -12.07
N LEU A 19 -15.62 3.06 -12.72
CA LEU A 19 -16.26 1.91 -12.06
C LEU A 19 -15.48 0.61 -12.24
N GLY A 20 -15.66 -0.33 -11.30
CA GLY A 20 -15.11 -1.68 -11.40
C GLY A 20 -13.60 -1.77 -11.20
N GLN A 21 -13.01 -0.77 -10.53
CA GLN A 21 -11.58 -0.74 -10.27
C GLN A 21 -11.18 -1.63 -9.10
N VAL A 22 -9.90 -1.96 -9.05
CA VAL A 22 -9.33 -2.92 -8.11
C VAL A 22 -7.99 -2.43 -7.58
N ASN A 23 -7.65 -2.88 -6.39
CA ASN A 23 -6.36 -2.61 -5.75
C ASN A 23 -5.24 -3.46 -6.35
N ASP A 24 -4.01 -2.99 -6.16
CA ASP A 24 -2.83 -3.80 -6.44
C ASP A 24 -2.70 -4.91 -5.39
N VAL A 25 -2.54 -6.14 -5.86
CA VAL A 25 -2.35 -7.31 -5.00
C VAL A 25 -1.07 -8.01 -5.39
N GLN A 26 -0.24 -8.27 -4.38
CA GLN A 26 1.02 -8.95 -4.54
C GLN A 26 1.08 -10.13 -3.59
N SER A 27 1.78 -11.19 -4.00
CA SER A 27 2.03 -12.34 -3.13
C SER A 27 3.51 -12.39 -2.78
N VAL A 28 3.81 -12.85 -1.57
CA VAL A 28 5.14 -13.24 -1.13
C VAL A 28 5.09 -14.72 -0.80
N GLN A 29 5.67 -15.53 -1.66
CA GLN A 29 5.79 -16.96 -1.41
C GLN A 29 6.99 -17.20 -0.50
N CYS A 30 6.72 -17.57 0.75
CA CYS A 30 7.77 -17.93 1.69
C CYS A 30 7.92 -19.45 1.80
N ALA A 31 9.15 -19.92 1.65
CA ALA A 31 9.49 -21.32 1.90
C ALA A 31 9.51 -21.61 3.41
N ILE A 32 9.47 -22.90 3.76
CA ILE A 32 9.53 -23.36 5.15
C ILE A 32 10.83 -22.89 5.79
N SER A 33 10.71 -22.15 6.90
CA SER A 33 11.84 -21.74 7.74
C SER A 33 11.52 -21.97 9.22
N ASP A 34 12.54 -22.19 10.05
CA ASP A 34 12.44 -22.39 11.50
C ASP A 34 13.22 -21.33 12.31
N ALA A 35 13.95 -20.44 11.63
CA ALA A 35 14.68 -19.34 12.23
C ALA A 35 14.96 -18.22 11.21
N GLY A 36 15.39 -17.07 11.72
CA GLY A 36 15.86 -15.95 10.91
C GLY A 36 14.80 -14.88 10.62
N THR A 37 15.19 -13.95 9.76
CA THR A 37 14.37 -12.79 9.39
C THR A 37 14.46 -12.53 7.89
N PHE A 38 13.53 -11.75 7.37
CA PHE A 38 13.62 -11.14 6.04
C PHE A 38 13.14 -9.70 6.10
N GLN A 39 13.43 -8.90 5.09
CA GLN A 39 12.83 -7.57 4.93
C GLN A 39 12.07 -7.52 3.61
N LEU A 40 11.04 -6.69 3.57
CA LEU A 40 10.40 -6.29 2.33
C LEU A 40 10.93 -4.91 1.94
N SER A 41 11.12 -4.71 0.64
CA SER A 41 11.48 -3.41 0.08
C SER A 41 10.46 -2.96 -0.94
N PHE A 42 10.07 -1.68 -0.85
CA PHE A 42 9.11 -1.05 -1.73
C PHE A 42 9.57 0.36 -2.07
N ARG A 43 9.62 0.68 -3.37
CA ARG A 43 10.02 2.00 -3.89
C ARG A 43 11.35 2.53 -3.31
N GLY A 44 12.29 1.64 -3.01
CA GLY A 44 13.61 1.97 -2.49
C GLY A 44 13.71 2.10 -0.97
N GLU A 45 12.61 1.91 -0.23
CA GLU A 45 12.62 1.82 1.22
C GLU A 45 12.47 0.38 1.70
N ASN A 46 13.05 0.09 2.86
CA ASN A 46 13.03 -1.25 3.45
C ASN A 46 12.20 -1.22 4.73
N SER A 47 11.42 -2.27 4.94
CA SER A 47 10.80 -2.54 6.23
C SER A 47 11.86 -2.84 7.29
N PRO A 48 11.53 -2.75 8.59
CA PRO A 48 12.28 -3.40 9.65
C PRO A 48 12.40 -4.93 9.39
N PRO A 49 13.37 -5.61 10.03
CA PRO A 49 13.47 -7.06 9.97
C PRO A 49 12.19 -7.75 10.46
N ILE A 50 11.67 -8.65 9.62
CA ILE A 50 10.45 -9.41 9.85
C ILE A 50 10.84 -10.84 10.25
N PRO A 51 10.45 -11.34 11.42
CA PRO A 51 10.78 -12.71 11.82
C PRO A 51 10.07 -13.74 10.95
N PHE A 52 10.72 -14.88 10.75
CA PHE A 52 10.17 -15.99 9.94
C PHE A 52 8.77 -16.44 10.42
N ASN A 53 8.46 -16.28 11.71
CA ASN A 53 7.19 -16.66 12.31
C ASN A 53 6.26 -15.45 12.58
N ALA A 54 6.49 -14.29 11.94
CA ALA A 54 5.67 -13.11 12.12
C ALA A 54 4.18 -13.39 11.90
N ALA A 55 3.32 -12.84 12.75
CA ALA A 55 1.88 -12.83 12.54
C ALA A 55 1.52 -11.84 11.40
N PRO A 56 0.35 -11.99 10.76
CA PRO A 56 -0.10 -11.06 9.71
C PRO A 56 -0.07 -9.59 10.13
N THR A 57 -0.48 -9.29 11.37
CA THR A 57 -0.48 -7.92 11.92
C THR A 57 0.93 -7.35 12.09
N THR A 58 1.90 -8.19 12.50
CA THR A 58 3.31 -7.79 12.58
C THR A 58 3.88 -7.49 11.19
N LEU A 59 3.53 -8.31 10.19
CA LEU A 59 3.93 -8.07 8.81
C LEU A 59 3.33 -6.77 8.26
N GLN A 60 2.03 -6.54 8.49
CA GLN A 60 1.34 -5.31 8.08
C GLN A 60 2.03 -4.09 8.69
N ALA A 61 2.28 -4.11 10.01
CA ALA A 61 2.95 -3.00 10.68
C ALA A 61 4.36 -2.73 10.13
N ALA A 62 5.13 -3.79 9.82
CA ALA A 62 6.44 -3.64 9.20
C ALA A 62 6.37 -3.00 7.80
N ILE A 63 5.36 -3.36 7.00
CA ILE A 63 5.15 -2.77 5.67
C ILE A 63 4.73 -1.30 5.78
N VAL A 64 3.76 -0.98 6.64
CA VAL A 64 3.23 0.38 6.83
C VAL A 64 4.25 1.33 7.49
N SER A 65 5.31 0.79 8.10
CA SER A 65 6.41 1.62 8.62
C SER A 65 7.33 2.20 7.53
N MET A 66 7.25 1.70 6.28
CA MET A 66 7.94 2.32 5.14
C MET A 66 7.20 3.60 4.74
N ALA A 67 7.90 4.73 4.62
CA ALA A 67 7.26 6.04 4.39
C ALA A 67 6.54 6.14 3.02
N THR A 68 6.80 5.18 2.13
CA THR A 68 6.19 5.07 0.80
C THR A 68 4.87 4.28 0.79
N VAL A 69 4.43 3.78 1.94
CA VAL A 69 3.22 2.95 2.10
C VAL A 69 2.35 3.53 3.22
N THR A 70 1.08 3.78 2.90
CA THR A 70 0.10 4.34 3.84
C THR A 70 -0.65 3.24 4.56
N ASP A 71 -1.14 2.22 3.85
CA ASP A 71 -1.81 1.08 4.46
C ASP A 71 -1.89 -0.13 3.50
N VAL A 72 -1.91 -1.32 4.09
CA VAL A 72 -2.08 -2.61 3.39
C VAL A 72 -2.92 -3.57 4.21
N THR A 73 -3.59 -4.49 3.54
CA THR A 73 -4.17 -5.69 4.18
C THR A 73 -3.28 -6.89 3.92
N VAL A 74 -3.00 -7.68 4.96
CA VAL A 74 -2.19 -8.90 4.87
C VAL A 74 -3.04 -10.13 5.22
N SER A 75 -2.99 -11.15 4.36
CA SER A 75 -3.60 -12.46 4.64
C SER A 75 -2.66 -13.61 4.29
N TYR A 76 -2.76 -14.71 5.02
CA TYR A 76 -1.92 -15.90 4.84
C TYR A 76 -2.76 -17.05 4.29
N SER A 77 -2.18 -17.82 3.36
CA SER A 77 -2.81 -19.04 2.84
C SER A 77 -3.03 -20.12 3.92
N GLN A 78 -2.25 -20.08 5.00
CA GLN A 78 -2.37 -20.95 6.16
C GLN A 78 -2.73 -20.09 7.40
N PRO A 79 -4.02 -19.96 7.74
CA PRO A 79 -4.45 -19.16 8.89
C PRO A 79 -3.84 -19.65 10.21
N GLY A 80 -3.36 -18.72 11.04
CA GLY A 80 -2.78 -19.02 12.35
C GLY A 80 -1.29 -19.41 12.34
N ASN A 81 -0.67 -19.58 11.15
CA ASN A 81 0.77 -19.77 11.02
C ASN A 81 1.53 -18.44 10.96
N GLY A 82 2.84 -18.52 11.19
CA GLY A 82 3.75 -17.41 10.94
C GLY A 82 4.14 -17.29 9.47
N ALA A 83 4.72 -16.15 9.08
CA ALA A 83 5.05 -15.77 7.70
C ALA A 83 5.66 -16.90 6.84
N CYS A 84 6.55 -17.69 7.42
CA CYS A 84 7.33 -18.75 6.76
C CYS A 84 7.23 -20.11 7.49
N VAL A 85 6.28 -20.26 8.41
CA VAL A 85 6.06 -21.51 9.16
C VAL A 85 5.24 -22.47 8.31
N GLY A 86 5.74 -23.68 8.08
CA GLY A 86 5.06 -24.69 7.26
C GLY A 86 5.01 -24.36 5.75
N GLY A 87 5.64 -23.25 5.34
CA GLY A 87 5.61 -22.74 3.98
C GLY A 87 4.28 -22.06 3.71
N ASN A 88 4.31 -20.82 3.24
CA ASN A 88 3.10 -19.99 3.21
C ASN A 88 3.14 -19.02 2.02
N VAL A 89 1.95 -18.79 1.44
CA VAL A 89 1.73 -17.68 0.52
C VAL A 89 1.10 -16.54 1.30
N ILE A 90 1.85 -15.45 1.39
CA ILE A 90 1.41 -14.20 2.00
C ILE A 90 0.81 -13.34 0.90
N THR A 91 -0.43 -12.91 1.05
CA THR A 91 -1.07 -11.96 0.15
C THR A 91 -1.06 -10.58 0.79
N VAL A 92 -0.53 -9.61 0.06
CA VAL A 92 -0.50 -8.19 0.45
C VAL A 92 -1.36 -7.42 -0.56
N THR A 93 -2.43 -6.80 -0.08
CA THR A 93 -3.26 -5.89 -0.85
C THR A 93 -2.94 -4.47 -0.43
N PHE A 94 -2.46 -3.65 -1.37
CA PHE A 94 -2.25 -2.23 -1.11
C PHE A 94 -3.59 -1.52 -1.10
N THR A 95 -3.98 -0.97 0.04
CA THR A 95 -5.31 -0.39 0.23
C THR A 95 -5.32 1.12 0.02
N GLN A 96 -4.15 1.77 0.02
CA GLN A 96 -4.04 3.22 -0.09
C GLN A 96 -3.02 3.67 -1.17
N GLU A 97 -2.21 2.77 -1.71
CA GLU A 97 -1.38 3.05 -2.88
C GLU A 97 -2.12 2.61 -4.15
N PHE A 98 -2.62 3.57 -4.91
CA PHE A 98 -3.41 3.30 -6.12
C PHE A 98 -2.57 3.20 -7.39
N GLY A 99 -3.16 2.59 -8.41
CA GLY A 99 -2.55 2.30 -9.71
C GLY A 99 -1.72 1.01 -9.73
N ASN A 100 -1.01 0.82 -10.85
CA ASN A 100 -0.14 -0.33 -11.06
C ASN A 100 1.19 -0.13 -10.30
N LEU A 101 1.34 -0.80 -9.16
CA LEU A 101 2.49 -0.59 -8.27
C LEU A 101 3.72 -1.40 -8.71
N PRO A 102 4.95 -0.95 -8.39
CA PRO A 102 6.12 -1.80 -8.54
C PRO A 102 6.01 -3.02 -7.62
N ARG A 103 6.65 -4.11 -8.03
CA ARG A 103 6.69 -5.33 -7.23
C ARG A 103 7.50 -5.10 -5.94
N LEU A 104 7.01 -5.62 -4.82
CA LEU A 104 7.79 -5.81 -3.61
C LEU A 104 9.08 -6.56 -3.93
N GLN A 105 10.15 -6.20 -3.24
CA GLN A 105 11.39 -6.97 -3.26
C GLN A 105 11.57 -7.61 -1.89
N VAL A 106 12.18 -8.78 -1.90
CA VAL A 106 12.49 -9.51 -0.67
C VAL A 106 13.98 -9.47 -0.47
N LEU A 107 14.39 -9.04 0.71
CA LEU A 107 15.77 -9.07 1.15
C LEU A 107 15.88 -10.17 2.20
N ASP A 108 16.51 -11.28 1.83
CA ASP A 108 16.81 -12.34 2.80
C ASP A 108 17.73 -11.78 3.89
N GLN A 109 17.33 -11.92 5.14
CA GLN A 109 18.12 -11.55 6.31
C GLN A 109 18.33 -12.80 7.16
N ASN A 110 18.83 -13.84 6.48
CA ASN A 110 19.31 -15.09 7.06
C ASN A 110 18.16 -16.00 7.55
N LEU A 111 17.17 -16.24 6.68
CA LEU A 111 16.20 -17.32 6.85
C LEU A 111 16.88 -18.70 6.80
N ARG A 112 16.49 -19.57 7.72
CA ARG A 112 17.11 -20.90 7.89
C ARG A 112 16.05 -21.98 8.07
N LEU A 113 16.44 -23.18 7.67
CA LEU A 113 15.75 -24.42 7.99
C LEU A 113 16.78 -25.43 8.47
N ASN A 114 16.61 -25.99 9.67
CA ASN A 114 17.54 -26.91 10.31
C ASN A 114 18.99 -26.36 10.35
N GLY A 115 19.13 -25.04 10.59
CA GLY A 115 20.42 -24.36 10.67
C GLY A 115 21.10 -24.08 9.32
N VAL A 116 20.46 -24.37 8.19
CA VAL A 116 21.03 -24.15 6.84
C VAL A 116 20.31 -23.01 6.11
N THR A 117 21.07 -22.06 5.57
CA THR A 117 20.61 -21.09 4.56
C THR A 117 20.67 -21.75 3.18
N ARG A 118 19.54 -21.91 2.49
CA ARG A 118 19.50 -22.54 1.15
C ARG A 118 19.09 -21.56 0.07
N ALA A 119 19.69 -21.70 -1.12
CA ALA A 119 19.12 -21.15 -2.34
C ALA A 119 17.70 -21.74 -2.54
N GLY A 120 16.68 -20.89 -2.48
CA GLY A 120 15.26 -21.30 -2.49
C GLY A 120 14.51 -21.09 -1.17
N LEU A 121 15.18 -20.66 -0.09
CA LEU A 121 14.50 -20.16 1.11
C LEU A 121 14.12 -18.70 1.02
N THR A 122 14.86 -17.92 0.21
CA THR A 122 14.56 -16.51 -0.02
C THR A 122 13.14 -16.36 -0.58
N PRO A 123 12.25 -15.67 0.14
CA PRO A 123 10.88 -15.51 -0.30
C PRO A 123 10.84 -14.79 -1.66
N ILE A 124 9.85 -15.16 -2.48
CA ILE A 124 9.70 -14.57 -3.80
C ILE A 124 8.42 -13.75 -3.82
N ALA A 125 8.56 -12.44 -4.02
CA ALA A 125 7.43 -11.57 -4.28
C ALA A 125 6.98 -11.69 -5.74
N THR A 126 5.68 -11.70 -6.03
CA THR A 126 5.11 -11.63 -7.38
C THR A 126 3.88 -10.74 -7.39
N LYS A 127 3.51 -10.21 -8.56
CA LYS A 127 2.25 -9.48 -8.71
C LYS A 127 1.14 -10.46 -9.05
N VAL A 128 0.07 -10.43 -8.27
CA VAL A 128 -1.14 -11.24 -8.49
C VAL A 128 -2.16 -10.45 -9.29
N GLN A 129 -2.29 -9.16 -8.99
CA GLN A 129 -3.25 -8.26 -9.63
C GLN A 129 -2.64 -6.86 -9.72
N ASN A 130 -2.72 -6.25 -10.90
CA ASN A 130 -2.35 -4.85 -11.06
C ASN A 130 -3.50 -3.98 -10.58
N GLY A 131 -3.19 -2.98 -9.76
CA GLY A 131 -4.16 -1.96 -9.39
C GLY A 131 -4.59 -1.13 -10.59
N THR A 132 -5.89 -0.85 -10.67
CA THR A 132 -6.49 -0.04 -11.75
C THR A 132 -7.10 1.26 -11.26
N LYS A 133 -7.19 1.46 -9.94
CA LYS A 133 -7.54 2.75 -9.34
C LYS A 133 -6.64 3.86 -9.88
N GLU A 134 -7.20 5.04 -10.13
CA GLU A 134 -6.37 6.18 -10.48
C GLU A 134 -5.53 6.60 -9.27
N ASN A 135 -4.38 7.19 -9.55
CA ASN A 135 -3.57 7.87 -8.56
C ASN A 135 -3.40 9.32 -8.99
N ALA A 136 -4.54 9.98 -9.23
CA ALA A 136 -4.63 11.31 -9.82
C ALA A 136 -4.54 12.40 -8.76
N VAL A 137 -3.87 13.51 -9.08
CA VAL A 137 -3.82 14.68 -8.20
C VAL A 137 -5.24 15.17 -7.98
N CYS A 138 -5.63 15.31 -6.71
CA CYS A 138 -6.98 15.69 -6.31
C CYS A 138 -8.06 14.85 -7.01
N SER A 139 -7.81 13.55 -7.23
CA SER A 139 -8.75 12.58 -7.82
C SER A 139 -9.38 13.05 -9.15
N ASN A 140 -8.71 13.94 -9.89
CA ASN A 140 -9.24 14.65 -11.07
C ASN A 140 -10.46 15.57 -10.82
N HIS A 141 -10.90 15.73 -9.57
CA HIS A 141 -12.09 16.50 -9.19
C HIS A 141 -11.78 17.67 -8.26
N GLY A 142 -10.54 18.15 -8.29
CA GLY A 142 -10.12 19.33 -7.53
C GLY A 142 -8.92 20.02 -8.15
N THR A 143 -8.63 21.22 -7.65
CA THR A 143 -7.43 21.97 -8.01
C THR A 143 -6.40 21.89 -6.90
N CYS A 144 -5.14 21.62 -7.28
CA CYS A 144 -4.03 21.57 -6.35
C CYS A 144 -3.44 22.96 -6.13
N ASP A 145 -3.42 23.44 -4.89
CA ASP A 145 -2.58 24.57 -4.51
C ASP A 145 -1.14 24.08 -4.29
N GLY A 146 -0.26 24.37 -5.24
CA GLY A 146 1.15 23.96 -5.19
C GLY A 146 1.99 24.62 -4.08
N ALA A 147 1.49 25.70 -3.45
CA ALA A 147 2.18 26.32 -2.33
C ALA A 147 1.91 25.58 -1.02
N THR A 148 0.67 25.13 -0.80
CA THR A 148 0.24 24.47 0.45
C THR A 148 0.18 22.95 0.34
N GLY A 149 0.08 22.40 -0.86
CA GLY A 149 -0.18 20.97 -1.09
C GLY A 149 -1.60 20.56 -0.75
N VAL A 150 -2.55 21.49 -0.78
CA VAL A 150 -3.96 21.23 -0.44
C VAL A 150 -4.80 21.19 -1.71
N CYS A 151 -5.67 20.19 -1.82
CA CYS A 151 -6.67 20.12 -2.88
C CYS A 151 -7.91 20.93 -2.50
N THR A 152 -8.35 21.82 -3.40
CA THR A 152 -9.67 22.44 -3.34
C THR A 152 -10.62 21.65 -4.23
N CYS A 153 -11.60 20.99 -3.63
CA CYS A 153 -12.52 20.13 -4.38
C CYS A 153 -13.52 20.93 -5.18
N GLY A 154 -13.81 20.44 -6.39
CA GLY A 154 -14.86 20.95 -7.25
C GLY A 154 -16.25 20.69 -6.65
N PHE A 155 -17.24 21.37 -7.21
CA PHE A 155 -18.63 21.21 -6.79
C PHE A 155 -19.08 19.74 -6.88
N GLY A 156 -19.69 19.23 -5.82
CA GLY A 156 -20.13 17.84 -5.74
C GLY A 156 -19.06 16.84 -5.30
N PHE A 157 -17.86 17.30 -4.93
CA PHE A 157 -16.76 16.44 -4.50
C PHE A 157 -16.17 16.87 -3.16
N ALA A 158 -15.69 15.90 -2.39
CA ALA A 158 -15.02 16.10 -1.11
C ALA A 158 -13.93 15.04 -0.88
N SER A 159 -13.16 15.22 0.19
CA SER A 159 -12.10 14.29 0.59
C SER A 159 -12.64 12.89 0.85
N SER A 160 -11.93 11.87 0.33
CA SER A 160 -12.35 10.49 0.39
C SER A 160 -11.52 9.63 1.33
N ASN A 161 -11.97 8.39 1.55
CA ASN A 161 -11.17 7.30 2.11
C ASN A 161 -10.45 6.45 1.03
N GLY A 162 -10.58 6.83 -0.25
CA GLY A 162 -10.07 6.10 -1.41
C GLY A 162 -11.00 4.98 -1.95
N TYR A 163 -12.19 4.81 -1.37
CA TYR A 163 -13.19 3.81 -1.72
C TYR A 163 -14.57 4.39 -2.00
N GLY A 164 -14.64 5.68 -2.37
CA GLY A 164 -15.89 6.34 -2.70
C GLY A 164 -16.75 6.74 -1.49
N ASP A 165 -16.20 6.68 -0.28
CA ASP A 165 -16.81 7.19 0.96
C ASP A 165 -16.03 8.40 1.50
N PRO A 166 -16.62 9.23 2.39
CA PRO A 166 -15.91 10.34 3.02
C PRO A 166 -14.68 9.87 3.80
N GLY A 167 -13.60 10.64 3.73
CA GLY A 167 -12.38 10.34 4.49
C GLY A 167 -11.41 11.52 4.58
N GLN A 168 -10.20 11.26 5.09
CA GLN A 168 -9.21 12.30 5.41
C GLN A 168 -8.05 12.36 4.41
N ARG A 169 -8.15 11.68 3.27
CA ARG A 169 -7.07 11.64 2.26
C ARG A 169 -6.77 13.02 1.67
N GLY A 170 -7.76 13.90 1.62
CA GLY A 170 -7.64 15.25 1.06
C GLY A 170 -7.61 15.27 -0.48
N ASP A 171 -8.16 14.24 -1.13
CA ASP A 171 -7.99 13.97 -2.56
C ASP A 171 -9.21 14.31 -3.43
N CYS A 172 -10.35 14.74 -2.89
CA CYS A 172 -11.57 14.99 -3.68
C CYS A 172 -12.20 13.75 -4.34
N GLY A 173 -11.89 12.55 -3.85
CA GLY A 173 -12.39 11.28 -4.39
C GLY A 173 -13.77 10.83 -3.88
N PHE A 174 -14.52 11.68 -3.17
CA PHE A 174 -15.84 11.35 -2.64
C PHE A 174 -16.93 12.19 -3.31
N VAL A 175 -17.90 11.57 -3.95
CA VAL A 175 -19.07 12.24 -4.55
C VAL A 175 -20.06 12.61 -3.46
N VAL A 176 -20.35 13.90 -3.30
CA VAL A 176 -21.28 14.41 -2.29
C VAL A 176 -22.72 14.33 -2.82
N PRO A 177 -23.59 13.45 -2.28
CA PRO A 177 -24.92 13.22 -2.86
C PRO A 177 -25.90 14.40 -2.74
N TRP A 178 -25.65 15.33 -1.81
CA TRP A 178 -26.61 16.38 -1.41
C TRP A 178 -26.23 17.80 -1.84
N GLN A 179 -25.19 17.98 -2.67
CA GLN A 179 -24.91 19.31 -3.23
C GLN A 179 -25.69 19.62 -4.50
N VAL A 180 -26.36 18.62 -5.10
CA VAL A 180 -27.38 18.89 -6.13
C VAL A 180 -28.71 19.12 -5.40
N VAL A 181 -29.48 20.14 -5.81
CA VAL A 181 -30.77 20.64 -5.23
C VAL A 181 -30.54 21.70 -4.11
N VAL A 182 -30.86 23.00 -4.21
CA VAL A 182 -31.70 23.82 -5.12
C VAL A 182 -31.37 25.32 -4.94
N SER A 183 -31.67 26.08 -6.01
CA SER A 183 -31.87 27.54 -6.17
C SER A 183 -30.69 28.47 -5.96
#